data_AF-A0A7V9M073-F1
#
_entry.id   AF-A0A7V9M073-F1
#
_cell.length_a   1.000
_cell.length_b   1.000
_cell.length_c   1.000
_cell.angle_alpha   90.00
_cell.angle_beta   90.00
_cell.angle_gamma   90.00
#
_symmetry.space_group_name_H-M   'P 1'
#
loop_
_entity.id
_entity.type
_entity.pdbx_description
1 polymer ?
#
loop_
_entity_poly.entity_id
_entity_poly.type
_entity_poly.pdbx_seq_one_letter_code
_entity_poly.pdbx_strand_id
1 'polypeptide(L)'
;KIISAIVILSVVIFLLSLLEFDQAKLKSHYESYFLRVFFYGKNFKWILLSTILIALAIFTFYLNTLNTANANKWFKRFQLLSSAAFSIGHGGNDAQKVMGIITAALIANGNIATFDQMPVWVPLACYTAIALGTMSGGWKIIKTMGTKITKVTPFEGVAAETAGAITLFVTEALKIPVSTTHTITGAIIGVGATKRLSAVRWGVTFNLLWAWILTIPVSAFLAACIYWLFRMFI
;
A
#
# COMPACT_ATOMS: atom_id res chain seq x y z
N LYS A 1 26.56 0.84 -15.63
CA LYS A 1 26.13 1.92 -16.55
C LYS A 1 25.71 1.36 -17.92
N ILE A 2 26.60 0.65 -18.63
CA ILE A 2 26.30 0.04 -19.94
C ILE A 2 25.14 -0.97 -19.86
N ILE A 3 25.14 -1.89 -18.89
CA ILE A 3 24.05 -2.86 -18.69
C ILE A 3 22.70 -2.18 -18.47
N SER A 4 22.63 -1.14 -17.63
CA SER A 4 21.38 -0.40 -17.39
C SER A 4 20.87 0.32 -18.64
N ALA A 5 21.76 0.91 -19.44
CA ALA A 5 21.39 1.53 -20.71
C ALA A 5 20.88 0.49 -21.73
N ILE A 6 21.52 -0.68 -21.80
CA ILE A 6 21.07 -1.81 -22.62
C ILE A 6 19.70 -2.28 -22.16
N VAL A 7 19.47 -2.45 -20.86
CA VAL A 7 18.17 -2.88 -20.32
C VAL A 7 17.08 -1.86 -20.65
N ILE A 8 17.33 -0.55 -20.50
CA ILE A 8 16.35 0.49 -20.87
C ILE A 8 16.03 0.40 -22.36
N LEU A 9 17.05 0.31 -23.21
CA LEU A 9 16.88 0.22 -24.66
C LEU A 9 16.10 -1.04 -25.06
N SER A 10 16.46 -2.20 -24.49
CA SER A 10 15.79 -3.48 -24.74
C SER A 10 14.33 -3.48 -24.28
N VAL A 11 14.02 -2.88 -23.13
CA VAL A 11 12.64 -2.79 -22.62
C VAL A 11 11.80 -1.84 -23.47
N VAL A 12 12.37 -0.72 -23.94
CA VAL A 12 11.67 0.18 -24.86
C VAL A 12 11.39 -0.51 -26.20
N ILE A 13 12.36 -1.23 -26.76
CA ILE A 13 12.17 -2.01 -28.00
C ILE A 13 11.11 -3.11 -27.81
N PHE A 14 11.14 -3.80 -26.68
CA PHE A 14 10.17 -4.85 -26.33
C PHE A 14 8.74 -4.32 -26.15
N LEU A 15 8.58 -3.12 -25.55
CA LEU A 15 7.29 -2.45 -25.47
C LEU A 15 6.72 -2.16 -26.86
N LEU A 16 7.54 -1.60 -27.73
CA LEU A 16 7.13 -1.21 -29.08
C LEU A 16 6.77 -2.42 -29.94
N SER A 17 7.33 -3.61 -29.68
CA SER A 17 7.02 -4.83 -30.44
C SER A 17 5.81 -5.61 -29.92
N LEU A 18 5.42 -5.46 -28.65
CA LEU A 18 4.31 -6.20 -28.04
C LEU A 18 3.04 -5.38 -27.82
N LEU A 19 3.13 -4.05 -27.86
CA LEU A 19 1.96 -3.18 -27.75
C LEU A 19 1.05 -3.39 -28.97
N GLU A 20 -0.19 -3.74 -28.70
CA GLU A 20 -1.20 -3.92 -29.74
C GLU A 20 -1.88 -2.57 -29.98
N PHE A 21 -1.60 -1.95 -31.13
CA PHE A 21 -2.12 -0.63 -31.54
C PHE A 21 -3.38 -0.73 -32.42
N ASP A 22 -3.81 -1.95 -32.72
CA ASP A 22 -4.91 -2.23 -33.64
C ASP A 22 -6.27 -1.85 -33.05
N GLN A 23 -6.92 -0.85 -33.67
CA GLN A 23 -8.18 -0.25 -33.24
C GLN A 23 -9.36 -1.24 -33.24
N ALA A 24 -9.29 -2.32 -34.01
CA ALA A 24 -10.34 -3.34 -34.09
C ALA A 24 -10.34 -4.33 -32.90
N LYS A 25 -9.19 -4.51 -32.23
CA LYS A 25 -9.03 -5.45 -31.11
C LYS A 25 -9.15 -4.79 -29.73
N LEU A 26 -9.07 -3.46 -29.67
CA LEU A 26 -9.10 -2.65 -28.46
C LEU A 26 -10.53 -2.47 -27.91
N LYS A 27 -11.12 -3.53 -27.34
CA LYS A 27 -12.39 -3.43 -26.60
C LYS A 27 -12.16 -2.79 -25.22
N SER A 28 -12.36 -1.48 -25.12
CA SER A 28 -12.28 -0.73 -23.86
C SER A 28 -13.39 0.31 -23.77
N HIS A 29 -13.82 0.66 -22.55
CA HIS A 29 -14.87 1.63 -22.25
C HIS A 29 -14.44 3.11 -22.39
N TYR A 30 -13.16 3.38 -22.67
CA TYR A 30 -12.63 4.75 -22.74
C TYR A 30 -12.83 5.39 -24.12
N GLU A 31 -13.21 6.67 -24.15
CA GLU A 31 -13.40 7.46 -25.37
C GLU A 31 -12.08 7.74 -26.12
N SER A 32 -11.00 8.03 -25.38
CA SER A 32 -9.70 8.37 -25.98
C SER A 32 -8.93 7.13 -26.45
N TYR A 33 -8.42 7.17 -27.68
CA TYR A 33 -7.58 6.11 -28.28
C TYR A 33 -6.37 5.76 -27.39
N PHE A 34 -5.73 6.78 -26.80
CA PHE A 34 -4.60 6.57 -25.88
C PHE A 34 -5.00 5.73 -24.66
N LEU A 35 -6.15 6.03 -24.06
CA LEU A 35 -6.67 5.30 -22.90
C LEU A 35 -7.11 3.88 -23.28
N ARG A 36 -7.64 3.67 -24.50
CA ARG A 36 -7.95 2.32 -25.01
C ARG A 36 -6.70 1.46 -25.11
N VAL A 37 -5.63 2.00 -25.69
CA VAL A 37 -4.33 1.31 -25.83
C VAL A 37 -3.70 1.02 -24.46
N PHE A 38 -3.77 1.98 -23.53
CA PHE A 38 -3.17 1.85 -22.20
C PHE A 38 -3.90 0.84 -21.30
N PHE A 39 -5.24 0.88 -21.25
CA PHE A 39 -6.05 0.04 -20.38
C PHE A 39 -6.54 -1.28 -21.01
N TYR A 40 -6.15 -1.57 -22.25
CA TYR A 40 -6.38 -2.90 -22.82
C TYR A 40 -5.61 -3.94 -22.02
N GLY A 41 -6.30 -4.98 -21.52
CA GLY A 41 -5.75 -5.90 -20.51
C GLY A 41 -4.44 -6.59 -20.89
N LYS A 42 -4.15 -6.79 -22.19
CA LYS A 42 -2.86 -7.31 -22.67
C LYS A 42 -1.77 -6.22 -22.63
N ASN A 43 -2.06 -5.02 -23.13
CA ASN A 43 -1.14 -3.89 -23.14
C ASN A 43 -0.83 -3.39 -21.74
N PHE A 44 -1.82 -3.31 -20.86
CA PHE A 44 -1.66 -2.89 -19.47
C PHE A 44 -0.63 -3.75 -18.73
N LYS A 45 -0.66 -5.07 -18.93
CA LYS A 45 0.33 -6.00 -18.35
C LYS A 45 1.75 -5.69 -18.83
N TRP A 46 1.94 -5.48 -20.13
CA TRP A 46 3.26 -5.22 -20.71
C TRP A 46 3.79 -3.82 -20.39
N ILE A 47 2.90 -2.81 -20.36
CA ILE A 47 3.21 -1.45 -19.91
C ILE A 47 3.67 -1.49 -18.46
N LEU A 48 2.92 -2.13 -17.57
CA LEU A 48 3.26 -2.25 -16.16
C LEU A 48 4.63 -2.91 -15.96
N LEU A 49 4.86 -4.06 -16.61
CA LEU A 49 6.15 -4.77 -16.55
C LEU A 49 7.30 -3.88 -17.01
N SER A 50 7.10 -3.14 -18.09
CA SER A 50 8.14 -2.33 -18.70
C SER A 50 8.44 -1.05 -17.93
N THR A 51 7.42 -0.42 -17.33
CA THR A 51 7.60 0.69 -16.38
C THR A 51 8.41 0.24 -15.17
N ILE A 52 8.14 -0.96 -14.63
CA ILE A 52 8.92 -1.54 -13.52
C ILE A 52 10.38 -1.73 -13.94
N LEU A 53 10.63 -2.34 -15.11
CA LEU A 53 11.99 -2.60 -15.58
C LEU A 53 12.78 -1.32 -15.90
N ILE A 54 12.13 -0.31 -16.51
CA ILE A 54 12.74 1.00 -16.77
C ILE A 54 13.04 1.72 -15.45
N ALA A 55 12.10 1.73 -14.50
CA ALA A 55 12.33 2.33 -13.19
C ALA A 55 13.51 1.66 -12.47
N LEU A 56 13.60 0.34 -12.47
CA LEU A 56 14.72 -0.42 -11.91
C LEU A 56 16.04 -0.08 -12.61
N ALA A 57 16.03 0.05 -13.94
CA ALA A 57 17.23 0.33 -14.70
C ALA A 57 17.75 1.77 -14.51
N ILE A 58 16.85 2.77 -14.48
CA ILE A 58 17.17 4.17 -14.17
C ILE A 58 17.72 4.27 -12.74
N PHE A 59 17.05 3.62 -11.79
CA PHE A 59 17.45 3.59 -10.40
C PHE A 59 18.83 2.95 -10.22
N THR A 60 19.08 1.81 -10.88
CA THR A 60 20.39 1.15 -10.89
C THR A 60 21.46 2.03 -11.53
N PHE A 61 21.15 2.74 -12.61
CA PHE A 61 22.09 3.65 -13.27
C PHE A 61 22.49 4.82 -12.37
N TYR A 62 21.52 5.41 -11.67
CA TYR A 62 21.74 6.48 -10.71
C TYR A 62 22.60 6.03 -9.52
N LEU A 63 22.29 4.88 -8.91
CA LEU A 63 23.05 4.35 -7.79
C LEU A 63 24.49 4.00 -8.16
N ASN A 64 24.72 3.53 -9.38
CA ASN A 64 26.06 3.20 -9.90
C ASN A 64 26.94 4.45 -10.13
N THR A 65 26.41 5.65 -9.85
CA THR A 65 27.15 6.92 -9.90
C THR A 65 27.48 7.44 -8.50
N LEU A 66 26.96 6.80 -7.44
CA LEU A 66 27.11 7.26 -6.06
C LEU A 66 28.07 6.38 -5.26
N ASN A 67 28.89 7.01 -4.43
CA ASN A 67 29.64 6.33 -3.37
C ASN A 67 28.66 5.77 -2.32
N THR A 68 28.94 4.61 -1.73
CA THR A 68 28.03 3.87 -0.82
C THR A 68 27.56 4.72 0.36
N ALA A 69 28.44 5.57 0.92
CA ALA A 69 28.09 6.50 1.99
C ALA A 69 27.08 7.57 1.55
N ASN A 70 27.24 8.13 0.35
CA ASN A 70 26.34 9.15 -0.19
C ASN A 70 25.00 8.56 -0.61
N ALA A 71 25.00 7.36 -1.21
CA ALA A 71 23.77 6.64 -1.52
C ALA A 71 22.94 6.37 -0.26
N ASN A 72 23.58 5.94 0.83
CA ASN A 72 22.88 5.67 2.10
C ASN A 72 22.28 6.95 2.73
N LYS A 73 22.96 8.10 2.58
CA LYS A 73 22.42 9.41 3.01
C LYS A 73 21.19 9.82 2.22
N TRP A 74 21.20 9.63 0.90
CA TRP A 74 20.04 9.88 0.05
C TRP A 74 18.89 8.91 0.34
N PHE A 75 19.18 7.63 0.58
CA PHE A 75 18.13 6.67 0.94
C PHE A 75 17.41 7.01 2.24
N LYS A 76 18.13 7.47 3.26
CA LYS A 76 17.48 7.95 4.48
C LYS A 76 16.52 9.13 4.21
N ARG A 77 16.86 10.02 3.27
CA ARG A 77 15.97 11.13 2.87
C ARG A 77 14.77 10.63 2.07
N PHE A 78 14.99 9.75 1.10
CA PHE A 78 13.90 9.16 0.34
C PHE A 78 12.99 8.30 1.22
N GLN A 79 13.52 7.69 2.27
CA GLN A 79 12.72 6.91 3.21
C GLN A 79 11.69 7.79 3.92
N LEU A 80 12.02 9.03 4.26
CA LEU A 80 11.05 9.97 4.83
C LEU A 80 9.90 10.26 3.85
N LEU A 81 10.22 10.39 2.55
CA LEU A 81 9.23 10.61 1.51
C LEU A 81 8.35 9.37 1.28
N SER A 82 8.93 8.17 1.19
CA SER A 82 8.17 6.93 1.04
C SER A 82 7.32 6.64 2.27
N SER A 83 7.85 6.90 3.47
CA SER A 83 7.11 6.78 4.73
C SER A 83 5.94 7.75 4.78
N ALA A 84 6.11 8.99 4.32
CA ALA A 84 5.02 9.96 4.24
C ALA A 84 3.94 9.51 3.25
N ALA A 85 4.33 9.06 2.05
CA ALA A 85 3.40 8.55 1.04
C ALA A 85 2.61 7.33 1.57
N PHE A 86 3.30 6.38 2.21
CA PHE A 86 2.66 5.23 2.84
C PHE A 86 1.73 5.66 3.98
N SER A 87 2.12 6.62 4.81
CA SER A 87 1.31 7.13 5.92
C SER A 87 0.03 7.80 5.44
N ILE A 88 0.07 8.51 4.31
CA ILE A 88 -1.13 9.09 3.68
C ILE A 88 -2.08 7.99 3.23
N GLY A 89 -1.59 7.00 2.47
CA GLY A 89 -2.41 5.87 2.02
C GLY A 89 -2.95 5.03 3.19
N HIS A 90 -2.16 4.86 4.25
CA HIS A 90 -2.56 4.19 5.48
C HIS A 90 -3.70 4.94 6.18
N GLY A 91 -3.54 6.26 6.38
CA GLY A 91 -4.56 7.11 6.96
C GLY A 91 -5.86 7.11 6.15
N GLY A 92 -5.78 7.23 4.82
CA GLY A 92 -6.95 7.22 3.93
C GLY A 92 -7.75 5.92 4.01
N ASN A 93 -7.06 4.77 3.95
CA ASN A 93 -7.72 3.46 4.01
C ASN A 93 -8.29 3.13 5.41
N ASP A 94 -7.59 3.50 6.48
CA ASP A 94 -8.02 3.15 7.84
C ASP A 94 -9.04 4.13 8.42
N ALA A 95 -8.98 5.43 8.07
CA ALA A 95 -9.97 6.41 8.48
C ALA A 95 -11.37 6.06 7.94
N GLN A 96 -11.46 5.58 6.69
CA GLN A 96 -12.72 5.19 6.06
C GLN A 96 -13.51 4.16 6.88
N LYS A 97 -12.83 3.24 7.59
CA LYS A 97 -13.49 2.21 8.41
C LYS A 97 -14.27 2.83 9.56
N VAL A 98 -13.67 3.79 10.27
CA VAL A 98 -14.29 4.49 11.41
C VAL A 98 -15.32 5.51 10.91
N MET A 99 -14.99 6.26 9.86
CA MET A 99 -15.90 7.20 9.23
C MET A 99 -17.19 6.51 8.79
N GLY A 100 -17.12 5.31 8.21
CA GLY A 100 -18.28 4.52 7.82
C GLY A 100 -19.22 4.19 8.98
N ILE A 101 -18.66 3.82 10.14
CA ILE A 101 -19.45 3.51 11.35
C ILE A 101 -20.14 4.77 11.89
N ILE A 102 -19.41 5.89 12.00
CA ILE A 102 -19.96 7.16 12.51
C ILE A 102 -21.06 7.67 11.58
N THR A 103 -20.82 7.66 10.27
CA THR A 103 -21.80 8.11 9.28
C THR A 103 -23.03 7.21 9.26
N ALA A 104 -22.88 5.89 9.40
CA ALA A 104 -24.02 4.98 9.55
C ALA A 104 -24.86 5.30 10.80
N ALA A 105 -24.22 5.65 11.92
CA ALA A 105 -24.92 6.07 13.13
C ALA A 105 -25.67 7.41 12.94
N LEU A 106 -25.09 8.38 12.22
CA LEU A 106 -25.75 9.64 11.88
C LEU A 106 -26.96 9.44 10.95
N ILE A 107 -26.87 8.50 10.01
CA ILE A 107 -28.01 8.10 9.16
C ILE A 107 -29.10 7.47 10.02
N ALA A 108 -28.75 6.54 10.92
CA ALA A 108 -29.70 5.87 11.79
C ALA A 108 -30.42 6.84 12.76
N ASN A 109 -29.77 7.93 13.16
CA ASN A 109 -30.37 8.99 13.98
C ASN A 109 -31.26 9.95 13.16
N GLY A 110 -31.13 9.97 11.84
CA GLY A 110 -31.87 10.87 10.94
C GLY A 110 -31.20 12.24 10.73
N ASN A 111 -29.95 12.43 11.17
CA ASN A 111 -29.21 13.68 10.93
C ASN A 111 -28.85 13.90 9.46
N ILE A 112 -28.61 12.81 8.73
CA ILE A 112 -28.24 12.79 7.31
C ILE A 112 -28.99 11.66 6.60
N ALA A 113 -29.32 11.83 5.32
CA ALA A 113 -30.07 10.82 4.57
C ALA A 113 -29.16 9.83 3.81
N THR A 114 -27.99 10.29 3.37
CA THR A 114 -27.06 9.50 2.56
C THR A 114 -25.61 9.70 3.02
N PHE A 115 -24.73 8.77 2.63
CA PHE A 115 -23.29 8.87 2.91
C PHE A 115 -22.63 10.09 2.24
N ASP A 116 -23.20 10.61 1.16
CA ASP A 116 -22.69 11.80 0.45
C ASP A 116 -22.84 13.08 1.29
N GLN A 117 -23.74 13.08 2.27
CA GLN A 117 -23.97 14.20 3.18
C GLN A 117 -23.11 14.12 4.44
N MET A 118 -22.06 13.30 4.45
CA MET A 118 -21.17 13.13 5.60
C MET A 118 -20.58 14.49 6.05
N PRO A 119 -20.79 14.90 7.32
CA PRO A 119 -20.25 16.15 7.83
C PRO A 119 -18.71 16.17 7.86
N VAL A 120 -18.12 17.33 7.55
CA VAL A 120 -16.66 17.52 7.45
C VAL A 120 -15.92 17.21 8.76
N TRP A 121 -16.58 17.36 9.92
CA TRP A 121 -15.97 17.02 11.21
C TRP A 121 -15.66 15.53 11.35
N VAL A 122 -16.40 14.63 10.67
CA VAL A 122 -16.21 13.18 10.78
C VAL A 122 -14.84 12.75 10.24
N PRO A 123 -14.45 13.07 8.99
CA PRO A 123 -13.09 12.83 8.51
C PRO A 123 -12.02 13.50 9.39
N LEU A 124 -12.22 14.76 9.78
CA LEU A 124 -11.24 15.50 10.60
C LEU A 124 -10.99 14.81 11.95
N ALA A 125 -12.05 14.39 12.64
CA ALA A 125 -11.96 13.64 13.89
C ALA A 125 -11.25 12.29 13.71
N CYS A 126 -11.55 11.57 12.62
CA CYS A 126 -10.91 10.27 12.36
C CYS A 126 -9.41 10.43 12.06
N TYR A 127 -9.02 11.36 11.19
CA TYR A 127 -7.61 11.59 10.86
C TYR A 127 -6.81 12.07 12.07
N THR A 128 -7.36 13.00 12.86
CA THR A 128 -6.70 13.49 14.08
C THR A 128 -6.56 12.38 15.13
N ALA A 129 -7.59 11.57 15.35
CA ALA A 129 -7.52 10.42 16.26
C ALA A 129 -6.47 9.39 15.83
N ILE A 130 -6.39 9.06 14.54
CA ILE A 130 -5.37 8.14 14.00
C ILE A 130 -3.96 8.72 14.18
N ALA A 131 -3.77 10.00 13.89
CA ALA A 131 -2.48 10.67 14.05
C ALA A 131 -2.01 10.65 15.52
N LEU A 132 -2.90 11.05 16.45
CA LEU A 132 -2.62 11.05 17.89
C LEU A 132 -2.39 9.63 18.44
N GLY A 133 -3.19 8.66 18.00
CA GLY A 133 -3.02 7.25 18.37
C GLY A 133 -1.68 6.67 17.90
N THR A 134 -1.28 7.01 16.68
CA THR A 134 0.01 6.58 16.12
C THR A 134 1.18 7.18 16.91
N MET A 135 1.10 8.47 17.25
CA MET A 135 2.13 9.16 18.05
C MET A 135 2.22 8.64 19.49
N SER A 136 1.09 8.30 20.12
CA SER A 136 1.04 7.89 21.53
C SER A 136 1.38 6.40 21.75
N GLY A 137 1.01 5.51 20.82
CA GLY A 137 1.08 4.06 21.04
C GLY A 137 1.75 3.22 19.94
N GLY A 138 2.04 3.79 18.77
CA GLY A 138 2.48 3.03 17.59
C GLY A 138 3.86 2.38 17.68
N TRP A 139 4.70 2.81 18.63
CA TRP A 139 6.12 2.47 18.72
C TRP A 139 6.43 0.97 18.77
N LYS A 140 5.62 0.18 19.49
CA LYS A 140 5.83 -1.28 19.60
C LYS A 140 5.57 -1.99 18.28
N ILE A 141 4.58 -1.54 17.51
CA ILE A 141 4.24 -2.11 16.21
C ILE A 141 5.29 -1.69 15.17
N ILE A 142 5.65 -0.40 15.13
CA ILE A 142 6.71 0.11 14.25
C ILE A 142 8.03 -0.65 14.47
N LYS A 143 8.41 -0.89 15.73
CA LYS A 143 9.61 -1.67 16.06
C LYS A 143 9.51 -3.12 15.58
N THR A 144 8.34 -3.74 15.72
CA THR A 144 8.11 -5.12 15.29
C THR A 144 8.22 -5.24 13.77
N MET A 145 7.57 -4.35 13.03
CA MET A 145 7.61 -4.33 11.56
C MET A 145 9.03 -4.02 11.04
N GLY A 146 9.71 -3.02 11.59
CA GLY A 146 11.01 -2.57 11.07
C GLY A 146 12.22 -3.43 11.44
N THR A 147 12.14 -4.22 12.52
CA THR A 147 13.32 -4.96 13.03
C THR A 147 13.09 -6.42 13.39
N LYS A 148 11.85 -6.83 13.71
CA LYS A 148 11.58 -8.20 14.19
C LYS A 148 11.19 -9.17 13.08
N ILE A 149 10.71 -8.70 11.93
CA ILE A 149 10.36 -9.55 10.78
C ILE A 149 11.60 -9.77 9.90
N THR A 150 12.24 -8.68 9.51
CA THR A 150 13.55 -8.67 8.84
C THR A 150 14.31 -7.41 9.27
N LYS A 151 15.63 -7.41 9.17
CA LYS A 151 16.43 -6.21 9.44
C LYS A 151 16.44 -5.34 8.18
N VAL A 152 15.57 -4.34 8.17
CA VAL A 152 15.36 -3.43 7.03
C VAL A 152 16.46 -2.36 7.01
N THR A 153 17.17 -2.24 5.89
CA THR A 153 18.07 -1.10 5.62
C THR A 153 17.29 0.09 5.03
N PRO A 154 17.83 1.32 4.99
CA PRO A 154 17.10 2.47 4.45
C PRO A 154 16.62 2.28 3.00
N PHE A 155 17.43 1.65 2.15
CA PHE A 155 17.04 1.32 0.78
C PHE A 155 15.85 0.35 0.75
N GLU A 156 15.89 -0.67 1.59
CA GLU A 156 14.81 -1.67 1.71
C GLU A 156 13.54 -1.07 2.29
N GLY A 157 13.68 -0.11 3.21
CA GLY A 157 12.57 0.68 3.76
C GLY A 157 11.86 1.44 2.65
N VAL A 158 12.61 2.17 1.83
CA VAL A 158 12.07 2.87 0.65
C VAL A 158 11.34 1.90 -0.27
N ALA A 159 11.96 0.77 -0.60
CA ALA A 159 11.35 -0.22 -1.49
C ALA A 159 10.04 -0.80 -0.92
N ALA A 160 10.03 -1.20 0.36
CA ALA A 160 8.87 -1.77 1.01
C ALA A 160 7.74 -0.75 1.21
N GLU A 161 8.07 0.47 1.65
CA GLU A 161 7.10 1.55 1.89
C GLU A 161 6.51 2.06 0.57
N THR A 162 7.32 2.22 -0.48
CA THR A 162 6.81 2.60 -1.81
C THR A 162 5.93 1.50 -2.41
N ALA A 163 6.32 0.23 -2.33
CA ALA A 163 5.49 -0.87 -2.79
C ALA A 163 4.15 -0.90 -2.02
N GLY A 164 4.21 -0.76 -0.70
CA GLY A 164 3.02 -0.68 0.14
C GLY A 164 2.14 0.52 -0.21
N ALA A 165 2.72 1.71 -0.40
CA ALA A 165 1.99 2.92 -0.75
C ALA A 165 1.29 2.77 -2.11
N ILE A 166 2.00 2.26 -3.13
CA ILE A 166 1.42 1.98 -4.45
C ILE A 166 0.24 1.03 -4.31
N THR A 167 0.40 -0.07 -3.57
CA THR A 167 -0.71 -1.01 -3.34
C THR A 167 -1.91 -0.30 -2.71
N LEU A 168 -1.70 0.48 -1.64
CA LEU A 168 -2.78 1.18 -0.94
C LEU A 168 -3.49 2.22 -1.81
N PHE A 169 -2.75 3.03 -2.57
CA PHE A 169 -3.35 4.02 -3.47
C PHE A 169 -4.10 3.37 -4.63
N VAL A 170 -3.57 2.27 -5.19
CA VAL A 170 -4.26 1.53 -6.25
C VAL A 170 -5.54 0.90 -5.71
N THR A 171 -5.50 0.25 -4.56
CA THR A 171 -6.69 -0.38 -3.96
C THR A 171 -7.72 0.66 -3.56
N GLU A 172 -7.29 1.80 -3.03
CA GLU A 172 -8.16 2.94 -2.72
C GLU A 172 -8.84 3.50 -3.98
N ALA A 173 -8.08 3.71 -5.07
CA ALA A 173 -8.64 4.15 -6.36
C ALA A 173 -9.67 3.16 -6.93
N LEU A 174 -9.46 1.86 -6.69
CA LEU A 174 -10.40 0.80 -7.05
C LEU A 174 -11.53 0.61 -6.04
N LYS A 175 -11.55 1.38 -4.94
CA LYS A 175 -12.53 1.27 -3.83
C LYS A 175 -12.56 -0.13 -3.20
N ILE A 176 -11.44 -0.84 -3.21
CA ILE A 176 -11.31 -2.17 -2.61
C ILE A 176 -10.78 -2.01 -1.18
N PRO A 177 -11.53 -2.44 -0.16
CA PRO A 177 -11.06 -2.38 1.22
C PRO A 177 -9.93 -3.40 1.43
N VAL A 178 -8.80 -2.93 1.96
CA VAL A 178 -7.63 -3.77 2.23
C VAL A 178 -7.07 -3.59 3.63
N SER A 179 -6.28 -4.56 4.06
CA SER A 179 -5.51 -4.50 5.31
C SER A 179 -4.18 -3.80 5.06
N THR A 180 -4.05 -2.57 5.56
CA THR A 180 -2.80 -1.78 5.51
C THR A 180 -1.63 -2.53 6.17
N THR A 181 -1.93 -3.26 7.24
CA THR A 181 -0.95 -4.09 7.98
C THR A 181 -0.46 -5.26 7.12
N HIS A 182 -1.35 -5.99 6.44
CA HIS A 182 -0.94 -7.07 5.55
C HIS A 182 -0.10 -6.55 4.38
N THR A 183 -0.49 -5.41 3.82
CA THR A 183 0.21 -4.78 2.70
C THR A 183 1.67 -4.46 3.07
N ILE A 184 1.91 -3.75 4.18
CA ILE A 184 3.28 -3.38 4.56
C ILE A 184 4.08 -4.57 5.07
N THR A 185 3.48 -5.48 5.85
CA THR A 185 4.16 -6.70 6.29
C THR A 185 4.57 -7.56 5.10
N GLY A 186 3.68 -7.74 4.12
CA GLY A 186 3.97 -8.47 2.89
C GLY A 186 5.12 -7.84 2.10
N ALA A 187 5.12 -6.51 1.95
CA ALA A 187 6.20 -5.78 1.29
C ALA A 187 7.55 -5.96 2.03
N ILE A 188 7.56 -5.87 3.37
CA ILE A 188 8.76 -6.08 4.19
C ILE A 188 9.28 -7.52 4.06
N ILE A 189 8.39 -8.52 4.10
CA ILE A 189 8.76 -9.94 3.89
C ILE A 189 9.32 -10.12 2.48
N GLY A 190 8.69 -9.54 1.47
CA GLY A 190 9.14 -9.59 0.08
C GLY A 190 10.55 -9.06 -0.09
N VAL A 191 10.83 -7.86 0.45
CA VAL A 191 12.17 -7.26 0.43
C VAL A 191 13.19 -8.07 1.24
N GLY A 192 12.77 -8.74 2.31
CA GLY A 192 13.63 -9.69 3.03
C GLY A 192 13.97 -10.92 2.18
N ALA A 193 12.98 -11.47 1.49
CA ALA A 193 13.11 -12.67 0.68
C ALA A 193 14.01 -12.49 -0.55
N THR A 194 14.09 -11.28 -1.13
CA THR A 194 14.99 -10.99 -2.26
C THR A 194 16.47 -11.12 -1.91
N LYS A 195 16.84 -10.97 -0.62
CA LYS A 195 18.20 -11.26 -0.16
C LYS A 195 18.42 -12.77 -0.05
N ARG A 196 17.58 -13.42 0.76
CA ARG A 196 17.52 -14.86 1.01
C ARG A 196 16.32 -15.16 1.90
N LEU A 197 15.70 -16.32 1.72
CA LEU A 197 14.53 -16.73 2.51
C LEU A 197 14.83 -16.81 4.02
N SER A 198 16.06 -17.12 4.42
CA SER A 198 16.49 -17.17 5.84
C SER A 198 16.70 -15.78 6.48
N ALA A 199 16.67 -14.69 5.70
CA ALA A 199 16.70 -13.33 6.27
C ALA A 199 15.37 -12.96 6.92
N VAL A 200 14.27 -13.62 6.51
CA VAL A 200 12.94 -13.46 7.11
C VAL A 200 12.84 -14.34 8.35
N ARG A 201 12.40 -13.74 9.46
CA ARG A 201 12.19 -14.44 10.73
C ARG A 201 10.81 -15.09 10.73
N TRP A 202 10.72 -16.26 10.09
CA TRP A 202 9.46 -16.99 9.88
C TRP A 202 8.66 -17.25 11.15
N GLY A 203 9.30 -17.53 12.29
CA GLY A 203 8.58 -17.70 13.57
C GLY A 203 7.78 -16.45 13.97
N VAL A 204 8.32 -15.24 13.73
CA VAL A 204 7.60 -13.98 13.98
C VAL A 204 6.48 -13.80 12.97
N THR A 205 6.74 -14.10 11.69
CA THR A 205 5.74 -14.01 10.61
C THR A 205 4.54 -14.92 10.88
N PHE A 206 4.77 -16.18 11.29
CA PHE A 206 3.70 -17.12 11.61
C PHE A 206 2.90 -16.69 12.84
N ASN A 207 3.55 -16.15 13.87
CA ASN A 207 2.83 -15.58 15.01
C ASN A 207 1.92 -14.42 14.60
N LEU A 208 2.36 -13.60 13.63
CA LEU A 208 1.55 -12.51 13.09
C LEU A 208 0.34 -13.03 12.30
N LEU A 209 0.53 -14.06 11.46
CA LEU A 209 -0.56 -14.71 10.72
C LEU A 209 -1.62 -15.27 11.67
N TRP A 210 -1.19 -15.96 12.74
CA TRP A 210 -2.09 -16.45 13.78
C TRP A 210 -2.84 -15.32 14.48
N ALA A 211 -2.15 -14.22 14.80
CA ALA A 211 -2.79 -13.05 15.39
C ALA A 211 -3.88 -12.48 14.45
N TRP A 212 -3.62 -12.37 13.14
CA TRP A 212 -4.61 -11.88 12.18
C TRP A 212 -5.84 -12.79 12.11
N ILE A 213 -5.66 -14.10 12.05
CA ILE A 213 -6.77 -15.05 12.05
C ILE A 213 -7.58 -14.94 13.35
N LEU A 214 -6.90 -14.85 14.50
CA LEU A 214 -7.54 -14.80 15.82
C LEU A 214 -8.29 -13.48 16.06
N THR A 215 -7.82 -12.36 15.51
CA THR A 215 -8.46 -11.05 15.72
C THR A 215 -9.90 -11.00 15.21
N ILE A 216 -10.24 -11.74 14.15
CA ILE A 216 -11.59 -11.76 13.56
C ILE A 216 -12.63 -12.38 14.52
N PRO A 217 -12.50 -13.65 14.96
CA PRO A 217 -13.48 -14.26 15.86
C PRO A 217 -13.53 -13.57 17.22
N VAL A 218 -12.38 -13.11 17.74
CA VAL A 218 -12.34 -12.39 19.02
C VAL A 218 -13.11 -11.08 18.93
N SER A 219 -12.92 -10.29 17.86
CA SER A 219 -13.65 -9.04 17.67
C SER A 219 -15.14 -9.28 17.46
N ALA A 220 -15.51 -10.33 16.70
CA ALA A 220 -16.91 -10.71 16.50
C ALA A 220 -17.59 -11.12 17.82
N PHE A 221 -16.90 -11.92 18.63
CA PHE A 221 -17.40 -12.34 19.94
C PHE A 221 -17.58 -11.15 20.88
N LEU A 222 -16.57 -10.27 20.99
CA LEU A 222 -16.67 -9.07 21.81
C LEU A 222 -17.81 -8.15 21.35
N ALA A 223 -17.96 -7.93 20.04
CA ALA A 223 -19.06 -7.15 19.49
C ALA A 223 -20.42 -7.75 19.84
N ALA A 224 -20.57 -9.07 19.75
CA ALA A 224 -21.80 -9.78 20.13
C ALA A 224 -22.11 -9.64 21.62
N CYS A 225 -21.10 -9.80 22.50
CA CYS A 225 -21.27 -9.61 23.94
C CYS A 225 -21.67 -8.18 24.30
N ILE A 226 -21.02 -7.18 23.70
CA ILE A 226 -21.34 -5.77 23.92
C ILE A 226 -22.76 -5.47 23.45
N TYR A 227 -23.14 -5.92 22.26
CA TYR A 227 -24.49 -5.75 21.72
C TYR A 227 -25.55 -6.38 22.64
N TRP A 228 -25.31 -7.61 23.11
CA TRP A 228 -26.23 -8.30 24.01
C TRP A 228 -26.39 -7.56 25.33
N LEU A 229 -25.28 -7.04 25.89
CA LEU A 229 -25.31 -6.22 27.10
C LEU A 229 -26.16 -4.96 26.90
N PHE A 230 -25.94 -4.21 25.81
CA PHE A 230 -26.73 -2.99 25.53
C PHE A 230 -28.21 -3.29 25.34
N ARG A 231 -28.56 -4.41 24.69
CA ARG A 231 -29.95 -4.87 24.52
C ARG A 231 -30.64 -5.22 25.83
N MET A 232 -29.92 -5.44 26.94
CA MET A 232 -30.56 -5.63 28.24
C MET A 232 -31.07 -4.32 28.84
N PHE A 233 -30.52 -3.18 28.42
CA PHE A 233 -30.83 -1.85 28.96
C PHE A 233 -31.68 -0.98 28.03
N ILE A 234 -31.69 -1.29 26.72
CA ILE A 234 -32.49 -0.63 25.67
C ILE A 234 -33.57 -1.59 25.21
#